data_AF-A0A812QKY2-F1
#
_entry.id   AF-A0A812QKY2-F1
#
_cell.length_a   1.000
_cell.length_b   1.000
_cell.length_c   1.000
_cell.angle_alpha   90.00
_cell.angle_beta   90.00
_cell.angle_gamma   90.00
#
_symmetry.space_group_name_H-M   'P 1'
#
loop_
_entity.id
_entity.type
_entity.pdbx_description
1 polymer ?
#
loop_
_entity_poly.entity_id
_entity_poly.type
_entity_poly.pdbx_seq_one_letter_code
_entity_poly.pdbx_strand_id
1 'polypeptide(L)'
;MHHYWVKEAGDPEAIGEYFPTGDERNGVPLYQNQNGLVLSREAHGSPEVYSWVIGSVSERRPLYGVKSDDLSAPTLGWQAFTAPEPVPVIRYFSKAQAACVRFVRSCVTSRSWRYQCGTTAIYNPKAKELTTFASQIFRREMLLIMSFS
;
A
#
# COMPACT_ATOMS: atom_id res chain seq x y z
N MET A 1 -0.41 12.46 -6.88
CA MET A 1 -1.57 11.59 -6.61
C MET A 1 -1.06 10.29 -6.05
N HIS A 2 -1.27 10.13 -4.75
CA HIS A 2 -1.05 8.89 -4.03
C HIS A 2 -2.30 8.03 -4.19
N HIS A 3 -2.13 6.74 -4.39
CA HIS A 3 -3.22 5.77 -4.25
C HIS A 3 -2.88 4.87 -3.07
N TYR A 4 -3.90 4.50 -2.31
CA TYR A 4 -3.76 3.68 -1.12
C TYR A 4 -4.33 2.29 -1.41
N TRP A 5 -3.63 1.29 -0.90
CA TRP A 5 -4.05 -0.10 -0.92
C TRP A 5 -4.15 -0.58 0.52
N VAL A 6 -5.33 -1.05 0.92
CA VAL A 6 -5.60 -1.62 2.25
C VAL A 6 -5.57 -3.15 2.17
N LYS A 7 -4.85 -3.80 3.08
CA LYS A 7 -4.78 -5.28 3.23
C LYS A 7 -5.14 -5.67 4.65
N GLU A 8 -5.46 -6.95 4.82
CA GLU A 8 -5.53 -7.61 6.15
C GLU A 8 -6.49 -6.90 7.12
N ALA A 9 -7.54 -6.27 6.60
CA ALA A 9 -8.63 -5.79 7.43
C ALA A 9 -9.55 -6.97 7.79
N GLY A 10 -10.07 -7.00 9.02
CA GLY A 10 -11.10 -7.96 9.40
C GLY A 10 -12.41 -7.75 8.65
N ASP A 11 -12.70 -6.51 8.25
CA ASP A 11 -13.82 -6.21 7.37
C ASP A 11 -13.39 -6.39 5.89
N PRO A 12 -13.98 -7.34 5.14
CA PRO A 12 -13.63 -7.57 3.76
C PRO A 12 -13.96 -6.38 2.85
N GLU A 13 -14.94 -5.54 3.22
CA GLU A 13 -15.31 -4.37 2.44
C GLU A 13 -14.25 -3.28 2.54
N ALA A 14 -13.50 -3.23 3.64
CA ALA A 14 -12.41 -2.28 3.83
C ALA A 14 -11.16 -2.62 3.01
N ILE A 15 -11.01 -3.87 2.56
CA ILE A 15 -9.87 -4.34 1.77
C ILE A 15 -10.03 -3.87 0.32
N GLY A 16 -8.98 -3.24 -0.22
CA GLY A 16 -8.95 -2.86 -1.63
C GLY A 16 -8.18 -1.58 -1.93
N GLU A 17 -8.40 -1.05 -3.13
CA GLU A 17 -7.80 0.19 -3.62
C GLU A 17 -8.69 1.39 -3.30
N TYR A 18 -8.05 2.45 -2.82
CA TYR A 18 -8.67 3.72 -2.51
C TYR A 18 -8.11 4.77 -3.47
N PHE A 19 -9.02 5.34 -4.27
CA PHE A 19 -8.71 6.33 -5.28
C PHE A 19 -9.18 7.72 -4.84
N PRO A 20 -8.45 8.79 -5.18
CA PRO A 20 -8.87 10.14 -4.83
C PRO A 20 -10.16 10.48 -5.57
N THR A 21 -11.18 10.95 -4.86
CA THR A 21 -12.47 11.33 -5.46
C THR A 21 -12.42 12.68 -6.18
N GLY A 22 -11.45 13.52 -5.82
CA GLY A 22 -11.34 14.91 -6.27
C GLY A 22 -11.88 15.92 -5.26
N ASP A 23 -12.59 15.45 -4.24
CA ASP A 23 -13.00 16.25 -3.09
C ASP A 23 -11.89 16.29 -2.04
N GLU A 24 -11.83 17.38 -1.29
CA GLU A 24 -10.86 17.56 -0.22
C GLU A 24 -11.55 17.81 1.11
N ARG A 25 -10.99 17.24 2.18
CA ARG A 25 -11.43 17.45 3.55
C ARG A 25 -10.22 17.71 4.42
N ASN A 26 -10.26 18.80 5.18
CA ASN A 26 -9.17 19.22 6.07
C ASN A 26 -7.82 19.35 5.33
N GLY A 27 -7.85 19.87 4.10
CA GLY A 27 -6.67 20.12 3.26
C GLY A 27 -6.04 18.86 2.66
N VAL A 28 -6.74 17.72 2.68
CA VAL A 28 -6.28 16.44 2.11
C VAL A 28 -7.38 15.84 1.22
N PRO A 29 -7.05 15.22 0.08
CA PRO A 29 -8.02 14.55 -0.76
C PRO A 29 -8.74 13.42 -0.01
N LEU A 30 -10.04 13.28 -0.28
CA LEU A 30 -10.81 12.11 0.12
C LEU A 30 -10.49 10.97 -0.83
N TYR A 31 -10.34 9.77 -0.26
CA TYR A 31 -10.13 8.56 -1.05
C TYR A 31 -11.28 7.61 -0.85
N GLN A 32 -11.78 7.01 -1.93
CA GLN A 32 -12.91 6.09 -1.89
C GLN A 32 -12.54 4.76 -2.55
N ASN A 33 -13.06 3.66 -1.98
CA ASN A 33 -12.95 2.34 -2.56
C ASN A 33 -14.18 1.96 -3.40
N GLN A 34 -14.11 0.79 -4.04
CA GLN A 34 -15.20 0.27 -4.87
C GLN A 34 -16.47 -0.10 -4.06
N ASN A 35 -16.31 -0.35 -2.76
CA ASN A 35 -17.39 -0.72 -1.84
C ASN A 35 -18.05 0.49 -1.19
N GLY A 36 -17.66 1.73 -1.56
CA GLY A 36 -18.23 2.96 -1.03
C GLY A 36 -17.65 3.44 0.30
N LEU A 37 -16.65 2.75 0.86
CA LEU A 37 -15.92 3.21 2.04
C LEU A 37 -14.94 4.32 1.67
N VAL A 38 -14.78 5.25 2.60
CA VAL A 38 -13.98 6.45 2.45
C VAL A 38 -12.85 6.45 3.46
N LEU A 39 -11.65 6.76 2.98
CA LEU A 39 -10.48 7.10 3.77
C LEU A 39 -10.37 8.63 3.82
N SER A 40 -10.50 9.17 5.02
CA SER A 40 -10.54 10.62 5.24
C SER A 40 -9.71 11.02 6.46
N ARG A 41 -9.28 12.28 6.49
CA ARG A 41 -8.60 12.89 7.62
C ARG A 41 -9.60 13.72 8.41
N GLU A 42 -9.78 13.39 9.68
CA GLU A 42 -10.74 14.02 10.59
C GLU A 42 -10.02 14.76 11.71
N ALA A 43 -10.55 15.90 12.13
CA ALA A 43 -10.05 16.67 13.27
C ALA A 43 -10.76 16.21 14.56
N HIS A 44 -10.01 15.97 15.63
CA HIS A 44 -10.52 15.37 16.85
C HIS A 44 -10.64 16.39 17.98
N GLY A 45 -11.70 17.20 17.98
CA GLY A 45 -12.13 18.09 19.09
C GLY A 45 -11.20 19.26 19.44
N SER A 46 -9.90 19.15 19.17
CA SER A 46 -8.89 20.21 19.30
C SER A 46 -8.35 20.57 17.92
N PRO A 47 -8.04 21.85 17.66
CA PRO A 47 -7.68 22.35 16.32
C PRO A 47 -6.35 21.83 15.76
N GLU A 48 -5.63 20.95 16.46
CA GLU A 48 -4.29 20.50 16.09
C GLU A 48 -4.12 18.97 16.12
N VAL A 49 -5.18 18.22 16.47
CA VAL A 49 -5.10 16.76 16.54
C VAL A 49 -5.88 16.16 15.39
N TYR A 50 -5.16 15.59 14.44
CA TYR A 50 -5.76 14.92 13.29
C TYR A 50 -5.70 13.40 13.43
N SER A 51 -6.69 12.75 12.82
CA SER A 51 -6.77 11.29 12.76
C SER A 51 -7.21 10.87 11.38
N TRP A 52 -6.62 9.80 10.87
CA TRP A 52 -7.08 9.11 9.68
C TRP A 52 -8.15 8.10 10.04
N VAL A 53 -9.22 8.07 9.27
CA VAL A 53 -10.38 7.21 9.51
C VAL A 53 -10.79 6.54 8.21
N ILE A 54 -11.04 5.23 8.29
CA ILE A 54 -11.71 4.43 7.26
C ILE A 54 -13.13 4.18 7.75
N GLY A 55 -14.12 4.52 6.93
CA GLY A 55 -15.51 4.24 7.25
C GLY A 55 -16.48 4.66 6.16
N SER A 56 -17.75 4.39 6.42
CA SER A 56 -18.83 4.84 5.56
C SER A 56 -19.27 6.25 5.96
N VAL A 57 -19.16 7.20 5.04
CA VAL A 57 -19.60 8.59 5.27
C VAL A 57 -21.12 8.68 5.31
N SER A 58 -21.82 7.89 4.50
CA SER A 58 -23.29 7.84 4.46
C SER A 58 -23.87 7.30 5.76
N GLU A 59 -23.27 6.25 6.31
CA GLU A 59 -23.72 5.62 7.56
C GLU A 59 -23.09 6.24 8.80
N ARG A 60 -22.14 7.16 8.64
CA ARG A 60 -21.34 7.77 9.72
C ARG A 60 -20.72 6.73 10.64
N ARG A 61 -20.30 5.61 10.08
CA ARG A 61 -19.74 4.46 10.82
C ARG A 61 -18.22 4.39 10.60
N PRO A 62 -17.40 4.81 11.58
CA PRO A 62 -15.96 4.64 11.51
C PRO A 62 -15.61 3.17 11.80
N LEU A 63 -14.91 2.52 10.87
CA LEU A 63 -14.49 1.14 11.01
C LEU A 63 -13.12 1.06 11.69
N TYR A 64 -12.16 1.77 11.12
CA TYR A 64 -10.78 1.81 11.58
C TYR A 64 -10.27 3.24 11.63
N GLY A 65 -9.30 3.52 12.49
CA GLY A 65 -8.62 4.80 12.47
C GLY A 65 -7.31 4.83 13.23
N VAL A 66 -6.57 5.90 13.03
CA VAL A 66 -5.22 6.10 13.55
C VAL A 66 -4.98 7.58 13.75
N LYS A 67 -4.41 7.94 14.89
CA LYS A 67 -4.00 9.33 15.16
C LYS A 67 -2.69 9.59 14.43
N SER A 68 -2.68 10.61 13.59
CA SER A 68 -1.48 11.03 12.87
C SER A 68 -1.65 12.44 12.36
N ASP A 69 -0.61 13.24 12.55
CA ASP A 69 -0.52 14.62 12.08
C ASP A 69 0.02 14.69 10.64
N ASP A 70 0.37 13.55 10.04
CA ASP A 70 0.86 13.47 8.68
C ASP A 70 -0.26 13.68 7.65
N LEU A 71 0.10 14.34 6.55
CA LEU A 71 -0.78 14.53 5.37
C LEU A 71 -0.99 13.24 4.56
N SER A 72 -0.26 12.17 4.88
CA SER A 72 -0.40 10.87 4.26
C SER A 72 -0.86 9.83 5.28
N ALA A 73 -1.80 8.96 4.89
CA ALA A 73 -2.25 7.89 5.77
C ALA A 73 -1.08 7.00 6.22
N PRO A 74 -0.89 6.78 7.53
CA PRO A 74 0.20 5.98 8.05
C PRO A 74 -0.01 4.50 7.71
N THR A 75 1.09 3.77 7.58
CA THR A 75 1.06 2.35 7.20
C THR A 75 0.70 1.42 8.35
N LEU A 76 0.99 1.83 9.59
CA LEU A 76 0.83 1.06 10.83
C LEU A 76 0.15 1.92 11.91
N GLY A 77 -0.26 1.28 13.01
CA GLY A 77 -0.88 1.97 14.15
C GLY A 77 -2.40 2.12 14.05
N TRP A 78 -3.02 1.43 13.10
CA TRP A 78 -4.48 1.39 12.95
C TRP A 78 -5.14 0.67 14.13
N GLN A 79 -6.25 1.24 14.58
CA GLN A 79 -7.10 0.72 15.64
C GLN A 79 -8.48 0.41 15.06
N ALA A 80 -9.05 -0.71 15.46
CA ALA A 80 -10.43 -1.08 15.14
C ALA A 80 -11.40 -0.40 16.10
N PHE A 81 -12.50 0.15 15.57
CA PHE A 81 -13.58 0.74 16.35
C PHE A 81 -14.84 -0.12 16.30
N THR A 82 -15.43 -0.22 15.12
CA THR A 82 -16.69 -0.95 14.90
C THR A 82 -16.54 -2.15 13.97
N ALA A 83 -15.36 -2.32 13.37
CA ALA A 83 -15.02 -3.45 12.53
C ALA A 83 -14.34 -4.56 13.34
N PRO A 84 -14.44 -5.83 12.90
CA PRO A 84 -13.70 -6.92 13.52
C PRO A 84 -12.19 -6.78 13.29
N GLU A 85 -11.42 -7.35 14.22
CA GLU A 85 -10.00 -7.61 13.99
C GLU A 85 -9.84 -8.66 12.87
N PRO A 86 -8.74 -8.65 12.09
CA PRO A 86 -7.50 -7.87 12.26
C PRO A 86 -7.56 -6.39 11.87
N VAL A 87 -6.62 -5.61 12.41
CA VAL A 87 -6.42 -4.20 12.03
C VAL A 87 -5.78 -4.11 10.64
N PRO A 88 -6.23 -3.15 9.79
CA PRO A 88 -5.76 -3.05 8.42
C PRO A 88 -4.29 -2.64 8.34
N VAL A 89 -3.61 -3.16 7.31
CA VAL A 89 -2.28 -2.69 6.90
C VAL A 89 -2.43 -1.86 5.65
N ILE A 90 -2.08 -0.57 5.74
CA ILE A 90 -2.15 0.35 4.60
C ILE A 90 -0.79 0.43 3.91
N ARG A 91 -0.82 0.36 2.59
CA ARG A 91 0.32 0.67 1.73
C ARG A 91 -0.07 1.78 0.78
N TYR A 92 0.87 2.65 0.46
CA TYR A 92 0.68 3.65 -0.59
C TYR A 92 1.76 3.51 -1.63
N PHE A 93 1.42 3.85 -2.86
CA PHE A 93 2.40 3.93 -3.94
C PHE A 93 2.51 5.39 -4.34
N SER A 94 3.72 5.93 -4.23
CA SER A 94 4.02 7.22 -4.85
C SER A 94 4.06 7.07 -6.38
N LYS A 95 3.84 8.16 -7.13
CA LYS A 95 3.96 8.16 -8.60
C LYS A 95 5.28 7.54 -9.09
N ALA A 96 6.37 7.71 -8.33
CA ALA A 96 7.68 7.11 -8.64
C ALA A 96 7.69 5.58 -8.51
N GLN A 97 6.99 5.02 -7.52
CA GLN A 97 6.91 3.57 -7.30
C GLN A 97 5.90 2.90 -8.23
N ALA A 98 4.79 3.58 -8.58
CA ALA A 98 3.80 3.06 -9.52
C ALA A 98 4.37 2.82 -10.94
N ALA A 99 5.33 3.65 -11.37
CA ALA A 99 6.05 3.47 -12.63
C ALA A 99 6.93 2.20 -12.63
N CYS A 100 7.48 1.81 -11.47
CA CYS A 100 8.33 0.64 -11.35
C CYS A 100 7.55 -0.69 -11.39
N VAL A 101 6.29 -0.70 -10.92
CA VAL A 101 5.45 -1.92 -10.91
C VAL A 101 4.93 -2.27 -12.30
N ARG A 102 4.68 -1.27 -13.16
CA ARG A 102 4.29 -1.52 -14.56
C ARG A 102 5.39 -2.15 -15.41
N PHE A 103 6.65 -2.06 -15.01
CA PHE A 103 7.76 -2.66 -15.76
C PHE A 103 7.95 -4.16 -15.51
N VAL A 104 7.42 -4.70 -14.40
CA VAL A 104 7.62 -6.12 -14.06
C VAL A 104 6.59 -7.04 -14.72
N ARG A 105 5.42 -6.51 -15.13
CA ARG A 105 4.37 -7.33 -15.79
C ARG A 105 4.49 -7.44 -17.31
N SER A 106 5.35 -6.68 -17.97
CA SER A 106 5.54 -6.77 -19.42
C SER A 106 6.70 -7.68 -19.85
N CYS A 107 7.49 -8.22 -18.92
CA CYS A 107 8.67 -9.03 -19.26
C CYS A 107 8.45 -10.55 -19.21
N VAL A 108 7.22 -11.02 -18.91
CA VAL A 108 6.91 -12.47 -18.78
C VAL A 108 6.25 -13.06 -20.04
N THR A 109 6.07 -12.28 -21.11
CA THR A 109 5.42 -12.78 -22.34
C THR A 109 6.23 -12.59 -23.61
N SER A 110 7.50 -12.18 -23.55
CA SER A 110 8.33 -12.10 -24.75
C SER A 110 9.71 -12.69 -24.48
N ARG A 111 9.92 -13.90 -25.01
CA ARG A 111 11.22 -14.52 -25.22
C ARG A 111 12.04 -13.67 -26.20
N SER A 112 12.60 -12.56 -25.75
CA SER A 112 13.61 -11.83 -26.51
C SER A 112 14.53 -11.11 -25.54
N TRP A 113 15.58 -11.83 -25.15
CA TRP A 113 16.73 -11.26 -24.46
C TRP A 113 17.52 -10.43 -25.46
N ARG A 114 17.23 -9.14 -25.56
CA ARG A 114 18.20 -8.21 -26.15
C ARG A 114 18.19 -6.89 -25.40
N TYR A 115 19.25 -6.75 -24.61
CA TYR A 115 19.87 -5.51 -24.15
C TYR A 115 19.23 -4.23 -24.67
N GLN A 116 18.61 -3.49 -23.76
CA GLN A 116 18.71 -2.04 -23.72
C GLN A 116 18.62 -1.60 -22.27
N CYS A 117 19.74 -1.79 -21.57
CA CYS A 117 20.04 -1.05 -20.36
C CYS A 117 20.36 0.38 -20.80
N GLY A 118 19.50 1.33 -20.45
CA GLY A 118 19.59 2.73 -20.86
C GLY A 118 19.05 3.65 -19.79
N THR A 119 19.83 3.79 -18.71
CA THR A 119 20.04 5.06 -18.00
C THR A 119 18.81 5.78 -17.43
N THR A 120 18.49 5.52 -16.16
CA THR A 120 18.54 6.58 -15.13
C THR A 120 18.48 5.95 -13.73
N ALA A 121 19.66 5.73 -13.17
CA ALA A 121 19.85 5.52 -11.75
C ALA A 121 19.64 6.86 -11.04
N ILE A 122 18.57 6.99 -10.25
CA ILE A 122 18.49 8.01 -9.19
C ILE A 122 18.39 7.28 -7.85
N TYR A 123 19.58 7.03 -7.30
CA TYR A 123 20.01 7.19 -5.92
C TYR A 123 19.05 6.77 -4.77
N ASN A 124 19.29 5.58 -4.20
CA ASN A 124 19.12 5.35 -2.76
C ASN A 124 20.28 4.49 -2.24
N PRO A 125 21.21 5.03 -1.43
CA PRO A 125 22.40 4.32 -0.99
C PRO A 125 22.15 3.23 0.07
N LYS A 126 20.92 3.07 0.60
CA LYS A 126 20.60 2.03 1.60
C LYS A 126 20.08 0.71 1.03
N ALA A 127 19.92 0.58 -0.30
CA ALA A 127 19.38 -0.63 -0.91
C ALA A 127 20.42 -1.75 -1.18
N LYS A 128 21.66 -1.60 -0.72
CA LYS A 128 22.74 -2.56 -1.05
C LYS A 128 22.80 -3.81 -0.16
N GLU A 129 22.17 -3.84 1.01
CA GLU A 129 22.32 -4.97 1.93
C GLU A 129 21.32 -6.12 1.75
N LEU A 130 20.23 -5.94 1.00
CA LEU A 130 19.22 -6.99 0.82
C LEU A 130 19.44 -7.88 -0.41
N THR A 131 20.39 -7.53 -1.29
CA THR A 131 20.67 -8.30 -2.51
C THR A 131 21.55 -9.54 -2.30
N THR A 132 22.22 -9.67 -1.15
CA THR A 132 23.12 -10.82 -0.89
C THR A 132 22.40 -12.01 -0.23
N PHE A 133 21.26 -11.78 0.43
CA PHE A 133 20.54 -12.87 1.11
C PHE A 133 19.68 -13.72 0.17
N ALA A 134 19.19 -13.14 -0.93
CA ALA A 134 18.30 -13.82 -1.87
C ALA A 134 19.00 -14.85 -2.79
N SER A 135 20.34 -14.81 -2.92
CA SER A 135 21.06 -15.74 -3.81
C SER A 135 21.47 -17.06 -3.13
N GLN A 136 21.43 -17.16 -1.79
CA GLN A 136 21.84 -18.38 -1.09
C GLN A 136 20.71 -19.38 -0.83
N ILE A 137 19.45 -18.93 -0.78
CA ILE A 137 18.29 -19.82 -0.54
C ILE A 137 17.93 -20.59 -1.82
N PHE A 138 18.07 -19.98 -3.00
CA PHE A 138 17.68 -20.61 -4.27
C PHE A 138 18.61 -21.74 -4.77
N ARG A 139 19.82 -21.88 -4.22
CA ARG A 139 20.75 -22.96 -4.63
C ARG A 139 20.57 -24.27 -3.85
N ARG A 140 19.80 -24.29 -2.75
CA ARG A 140 19.61 -25.51 -1.95
C ARG A 140 18.35 -26.30 -2.31
N GLU A 141 17.31 -25.67 -2.86
CA GLU A 141 16.07 -26.39 -3.21
C GLU A 141 16.08 -27.04 -4.60
N MET A 142 17.01 -26.66 -5.49
CA MET A 142 17.05 -27.23 -6.85
C MET A 142 17.76 -28.60 -6.94
N LEU A 143 18.46 -29.02 -5.89
CA LEU A 143 19.21 -30.29 -5.87
C LEU A 143 18.43 -31.46 -5.24
N LEU A 144 17.27 -31.21 -4.62
CA LEU A 144 16.49 -32.25 -3.94
C LEU A 144 15.37 -32.84 -4.80
N ILE A 145 15.12 -32.28 -5.99
CA ILE A 145 14.04 -32.72 -6.90
C ILE A 145 14.56 -33.68 -8.00
N MET A 146 15.87 -33.89 -8.13
CA MET A 146 16.45 -34.76 -9.18
C MET A 146 17.00 -36.11 -8.68
N SER A 147 16.60 -36.59 -7.49
CA SER A 147 17.05 -37.90 -6.96
C SER A 147 15.94 -38.89 -6.62
N PHE A 148 14.72 -38.64 -7.08
CA PHE A 148 13.65 -39.64 -7.08
C PHE A 148 13.11 -39.81 -8.49
N SER A 149 13.85 -40.58 -9.30
CA SER A 149 13.31 -41.30 -10.45
C SER A 149 14.19 -42.49 -10.78
#